data_AF-A0A515EW63-F1
#
_entry.id   AF-A0A515EW63-F1
#
_cell.length_a   1.000
_cell.length_b   1.000
_cell.length_c   1.000
_cell.angle_alpha   90.00
_cell.angle_beta   90.00
_cell.angle_gamma   90.00
#
_symmetry.space_group_name_H-M   'P 1'
#
loop_
_entity.id
_entity.type
_entity.pdbx_description
1 polymer ?
#
loop_
_entity_poly.entity_id
_entity_poly.type
_entity_poly.pdbx_seq_one_letter_code
_entity_poly.pdbx_strand_id
1 'polypeptide(L)'
;MHTWPKKKRYQIHKLNRQGIHLSQIASELERSTSTISRELRRNASTRGYQAALAQERATARQRQRRNARQFDPQQWQLVELYLRLSLSPQQVSDRLPTQSPAAQVPRLPYPT
;
A
#
# COMPACT_ATOMS: atom_id res chain seq x y z
N MET A 1 5.41 4.69 3.61
CA MET A 1 5.93 3.36 4.01
C MET A 1 6.71 2.80 2.83
N HIS A 2 8.05 2.86 2.84
CA HIS A 2 8.88 2.46 1.69
C HIS A 2 8.81 0.94 1.51
N THR A 3 8.30 0.47 0.36
CA THR A 3 8.18 -0.96 0.07
C THR A 3 9.57 -1.57 -0.07
N TRP A 4 9.87 -2.59 0.73
CA TRP A 4 11.15 -3.29 0.61
C TRP A 4 11.27 -3.96 -0.76
N PRO A 5 12.39 -3.77 -1.50
CA PRO A 5 12.61 -4.43 -2.78
C PRO A 5 12.70 -5.95 -2.62
N LYS A 6 12.28 -6.68 -3.67
CA LYS A 6 12.42 -8.15 -3.74
C LYS A 6 13.85 -8.59 -3.38
N LYS A 7 14.87 -7.94 -3.98
CA LYS A 7 16.30 -8.24 -3.76
C LYS A 7 16.68 -8.27 -2.27
N LYS A 8 16.26 -7.26 -1.50
CA LYS A 8 16.58 -7.18 -0.06
C LYS A 8 15.90 -8.30 0.74
N ARG A 9 14.69 -8.75 0.36
CA ARG A 9 14.02 -9.91 0.98
C ARG A 9 14.75 -11.22 0.71
N TYR A 10 15.24 -11.44 -0.52
CA TYR A 10 16.05 -12.61 -0.83
C TYR A 10 17.36 -12.62 -0.04
N GLN A 11 17.97 -11.45 0.15
CA GLN A 11 19.19 -11.29 0.93
C GLN A 11 18.94 -11.63 2.42
N ILE A 12 17.86 -11.12 3.02
CA ILE A 12 17.43 -11.57 4.37
C ILE A 12 17.25 -13.08 4.40
N HIS A 13 16.54 -13.66 3.43
CA HIS A 13 16.25 -15.09 3.43
C HIS A 13 17.54 -15.94 3.40
N LYS A 14 18.52 -15.56 2.57
CA LYS A 14 19.82 -16.22 2.50
C LYS A 14 20.55 -16.15 3.85
N LEU A 15 20.69 -14.94 4.40
CA LEU A 15 21.45 -14.72 5.64
C LEU A 15 20.76 -15.35 6.86
N ASN A 16 19.43 -15.28 6.92
CA ASN A 16 18.64 -15.91 7.97
C ASN A 16 18.73 -17.44 7.92
N ARG A 17 18.80 -18.04 6.72
CA ARG A 17 19.04 -19.48 6.55
C ARG A 17 20.45 -19.90 6.97
N GLN A 18 21.42 -18.99 6.90
CA GLN A 18 22.78 -19.21 7.37
C GLN A 18 22.92 -19.04 8.89
N GLY A 19 21.83 -18.74 9.62
CA GLY A 19 21.87 -18.53 11.07
C GLY A 19 22.51 -17.19 11.48
N ILE A 20 22.72 -16.27 10.54
CA ILE A 20 23.31 -14.96 10.83
C ILE A 20 22.37 -14.15 11.71
N HIS A 21 22.92 -13.52 12.75
CA HIS A 21 22.15 -12.74 13.71
C HIS A 21 21.54 -11.47 13.08
N LEU A 22 20.36 -11.06 13.58
CA LEU A 22 19.60 -9.94 13.01
C LEU A 22 20.37 -8.62 12.97
N SER A 23 21.26 -8.38 13.93
CA SER A 23 22.11 -7.18 13.95
C SER A 23 23.09 -7.15 12.77
N GLN A 24 23.66 -8.29 12.42
CA GLN A 24 24.60 -8.41 11.31
C GLN A 24 23.88 -8.33 9.96
N ILE A 25 22.71 -8.96 9.83
CA ILE A 25 21.84 -8.80 8.65
C ILE A 25 21.47 -7.32 8.46
N ALA A 26 21.17 -6.61 9.55
CA ALA A 26 20.84 -5.20 9.51
C ALA A 26 22.01 -4.35 9.01
N SER A 27 23.22 -4.59 9.54
CA SER A 27 24.45 -3.92 9.08
C SER A 27 24.73 -4.18 7.60
N GLU A 28 24.66 -5.44 7.15
CA GLU A 28 24.92 -5.81 5.74
C GLU A 28 23.91 -5.19 4.77
N LEU A 29 22.66 -4.99 5.22
CA LEU A 29 21.63 -4.39 4.40
C LEU A 29 21.55 -2.87 4.52
N GLU A 30 22.39 -2.26 5.35
CA GLU A 30 22.40 -0.84 5.73
C GLU A 30 21.03 -0.39 6.26
N ARG A 31 20.50 -1.15 7.22
CA ARG A 31 19.18 -0.91 7.82
C ARG A 31 19.22 -1.08 9.32
N SER A 32 18.19 -0.56 9.98
CA SER A 32 18.03 -0.80 11.42
C SER A 32 17.61 -2.25 11.69
N THR A 33 18.08 -2.80 12.80
CA THR A 33 17.66 -4.10 13.35
C THR A 33 16.14 -4.19 13.50
N SER A 34 15.53 -3.09 13.96
CA SER A 34 14.07 -2.97 14.11
C SER A 34 13.31 -3.12 12.78
N THR A 35 13.90 -2.68 11.66
CA THR A 35 13.33 -2.86 10.32
C THR A 35 13.36 -4.34 9.91
N ILE A 36 14.49 -5.03 10.11
CA ILE A 36 14.60 -6.47 9.81
C ILE A 36 13.61 -7.28 10.66
N SER A 37 13.59 -7.01 11.97
CA SER A 37 12.68 -7.65 12.91
C SER A 37 11.20 -7.46 12.53
N ARG A 38 10.81 -6.24 12.16
CA ARG A 38 9.44 -5.96 11.67
C ARG A 38 9.12 -6.67 10.36
N GLU A 39 10.07 -6.76 9.43
CA GLU A 39 9.88 -7.49 8.17
C GLU A 39 9.68 -8.99 8.43
N LEU A 40 10.53 -9.62 9.25
CA LEU A 40 10.39 -11.03 9.62
C LEU A 40 9.05 -11.30 10.32
N ARG A 41 8.71 -10.53 11.35
CA ARG A 41 7.46 -10.72 12.12
C ARG A 41 6.22 -10.60 11.25
N ARG A 42 6.19 -9.67 10.29
CA ARG A 42 5.01 -9.43 9.45
C ARG A 42 4.87 -10.41 8.28
N ASN A 43 5.96 -11.04 7.85
CA ASN A 43 6.01 -11.76 6.58
C ASN A 43 6.48 -13.22 6.69
N ALA A 44 7.00 -13.67 7.83
CA ALA A 44 7.30 -15.08 8.08
C ALA A 44 6.03 -15.93 8.16
N SER A 45 6.14 -17.22 7.84
CA SER A 45 5.13 -18.23 8.14
C SER A 45 5.55 -19.08 9.34
N THR A 46 4.70 -20.02 9.73
CA THR A 46 5.05 -21.06 10.73
C THR A 46 6.25 -21.92 10.31
N ARG A 47 6.53 -22.00 9.00
CA ARG A 47 7.70 -22.69 8.42
C ARG A 47 8.95 -21.81 8.34
N GLY A 48 8.89 -20.59 8.89
CA GLY A 48 9.98 -19.62 8.86
C GLY A 48 9.83 -18.55 7.77
N TYR A 49 10.91 -17.81 7.52
CA TYR A 49 10.92 -16.71 6.55
C TYR A 49 11.26 -17.22 5.15
N GLN A 50 10.38 -16.96 4.17
CA GLN A 50 10.59 -17.26 2.75
C GLN A 50 10.36 -16.00 1.91
N ALA A 51 11.36 -15.59 1.13
CA ALA A 51 11.35 -14.30 0.41
C ALA A 51 10.16 -14.14 -0.56
N ALA A 52 9.81 -15.21 -1.28
CA ALA A 52 8.69 -15.21 -2.23
C ALA A 52 7.34 -14.96 -1.53
N LEU A 53 7.05 -15.74 -0.48
CA LEU A 53 5.83 -15.56 0.33
C LEU A 53 5.80 -14.19 1.03
N ALA A 54 6.96 -13.71 1.48
CA ALA A 54 7.06 -12.39 2.10
C ALA A 54 6.68 -11.27 1.12
N GLN A 55 7.15 -11.37 -0.13
CA GLN A 55 6.78 -10.44 -1.19
C GLN A 55 5.28 -10.51 -1.52
N GLU A 56 4.72 -11.71 -1.63
CA GLU A 56 3.30 -11.91 -1.90
C GLU A 56 2.44 -11.29 -0.81
N ARG A 57 2.74 -11.57 0.47
CA ARG A 57 2.03 -10.98 1.63
C ARG A 57 2.14 -9.46 1.67
N ALA A 58 3.32 -8.91 1.38
CA ALA A 58 3.51 -7.46 1.27
C ALA A 58 2.64 -6.85 0.16
N THR A 59 2.58 -7.52 -0.99
CA THR A 59 1.80 -7.08 -2.15
C THR A 59 0.30 -7.17 -1.88
N ALA A 60 -0.17 -8.28 -1.30
CA ALA A 60 -1.56 -8.45 -0.87
C ALA A 60 -1.98 -7.36 0.12
N ARG A 61 -1.17 -7.10 1.16
CA ARG A 61 -1.44 -5.99 2.10
C ARG A 61 -1.46 -4.63 1.42
N GLN A 62 -0.57 -4.38 0.46
CA GLN A 62 -0.59 -3.13 -0.30
C GLN A 62 -1.87 -2.99 -1.13
N ARG A 63 -2.34 -4.07 -1.77
CA ARG A 63 -3.60 -4.09 -2.50
C ARG A 63 -4.79 -3.82 -1.58
N GLN A 64 -4.83 -4.46 -0.41
CA GLN A 64 -5.89 -4.24 0.59
C GLN A 64 -5.90 -2.81 1.15
N ARG A 65 -4.75 -2.12 1.15
CA ARG A 65 -4.65 -0.70 1.54
C ARG A 65 -5.03 0.28 0.45
N ARG A 66 -5.32 -0.16 -0.78
CA ARG A 66 -5.89 0.73 -1.80
C ARG A 66 -7.36 0.97 -1.47
N ASN A 67 -7.57 1.77 -0.41
CA ASN A 67 -8.88 2.18 0.09
C ASN A 67 -9.41 3.38 -0.71
N ALA A 68 -8.54 4.04 -1.47
CA ALA A 68 -8.93 5.13 -2.34
C ALA A 68 -9.78 4.56 -3.48
N ARG A 69 -11.01 5.04 -3.55
CA ARG A 69 -11.91 4.77 -4.65
C ARG A 69 -11.22 5.15 -5.96
N GLN A 70 -11.09 4.18 -6.84
CA GLN A 70 -10.51 4.41 -8.16
C GLN A 70 -11.60 4.94 -9.08
N PHE A 71 -11.25 5.93 -9.90
CA PHE A 71 -12.11 6.34 -11.01
C PHE A 71 -12.23 5.18 -11.99
N ASP A 72 -13.46 4.89 -12.41
CA ASP A 72 -13.74 3.97 -13.51
C ASP A 72 -13.16 4.53 -14.82
N PRO A 73 -12.83 3.71 -15.86
CA PRO A 73 -12.28 4.22 -17.11
C PRO A 73 -13.11 5.33 -17.76
N GLN A 74 -14.44 5.28 -17.63
CA GLN A 74 -15.32 6.35 -18.13
C GLN A 74 -15.10 7.68 -17.39
N GLN A 75 -14.89 7.63 -16.07
CA GLN A 75 -14.59 8.82 -15.28
C GLN A 75 -13.21 9.40 -15.65
N TRP A 76 -12.23 8.54 -15.95
CA TRP A 76 -10.92 8.98 -16.45
C TRP A 76 -11.01 9.68 -17.80
N GLN A 77 -11.81 9.17 -18.73
CA GLN A 77 -12.04 9.82 -20.02
C GLN A 77 -12.65 11.22 -19.86
N LEU A 78 -13.59 11.39 -18.93
CA LEU A 78 -14.17 12.70 -18.61
C LEU A 78 -13.12 13.64 -18.00
N VAL A 79 -12.27 13.16 -17.09
CA VAL A 79 -11.16 13.95 -16.53
C VAL A 79 -10.23 14.43 -17.65
N GLU A 80 -9.81 13.53 -18.54
CA GLU A 80 -8.95 13.90 -19.67
C GLU A 80 -9.60 14.93 -20.60
N LEU A 81 -10.89 14.76 -20.91
CA LEU A 81 -11.64 15.71 -21.71
C LEU A 81 -11.68 17.10 -21.04
N TYR A 82 -11.99 17.16 -19.75
CA TYR A 82 -12.07 18.42 -19.03
C TYR A 82 -10.70 19.09 -18.87
N LEU A 83 -9.63 18.32 -18.69
CA LEU A 83 -8.26 18.85 -18.67
C LEU A 83 -7.86 19.43 -20.02
N ARG A 84 -8.25 18.79 -21.15
CA ARG A 84 -8.02 19.35 -22.50
C ARG A 84 -8.78 20.65 -22.74
N LEU A 85 -9.92 20.81 -22.08
CA LEU A 85 -10.70 22.06 -22.08
C LEU A 85 -10.17 23.11 -21.10
N SER A 86 -9.00 22.88 -20.47
CA SER A 86 -8.35 23.80 -19.51
C SER A 86 -9.19 24.11 -18.28
N LEU A 87 -10.08 23.20 -17.87
CA LEU A 87 -10.82 23.35 -16.61
C LEU A 87 -9.86 23.19 -15.42
N SER A 88 -10.09 23.98 -14.36
CA SER A 88 -9.34 23.83 -13.12
C SER A 88 -9.67 22.48 -12.43
N PRO A 89 -8.76 21.91 -11.61
CA PRO A 89 -9.03 20.67 -10.89
C PRO A 89 -10.33 20.70 -10.07
N GLN A 90 -10.69 21.86 -9.52
CA GLN A 90 -11.96 22.06 -8.79
C GLN A 90 -13.16 21.93 -9.73
N GLN A 91 -13.12 22.61 -10.89
CA GLN A 91 -14.17 22.54 -11.91
C GLN A 91 -14.35 21.14 -12.52
N VAL A 92 -13.27 20.39 -12.67
CA VAL A 92 -13.31 18.98 -13.06
C VAL A 92 -14.03 18.16 -12.00
N SER A 93 -13.64 18.33 -10.73
CA SER A 93 -14.25 17.62 -9.60
C SER A 93 -15.76 17.86 -9.49
N ASP A 94 -16.22 19.10 -9.67
CA ASP A 94 -17.64 19.46 -9.60
C ASP A 94 -18.48 18.84 -10.74
N ARG A 95 -17.83 18.49 -11.86
CA ARG A 95 -18.49 17.94 -13.06
C ARG A 95 -18.42 16.42 -13.16
N LEU A 96 -17.65 15.77 -12.30
CA LEU A 96 -17.59 14.31 -12.29
C LEU A 96 -18.80 13.74 -11.54
N PRO A 97 -19.50 12.75 -12.12
CA PRO A 97 -20.58 12.08 -11.41
C PRO A 97 -20.00 11.36 -10.17
N THR A 98 -20.34 11.85 -8.99
CA THR A 98 -20.15 11.14 -7.73
C THR A 98 -21.09 9.95 -7.74
N GLN A 99 -20.61 8.72 -7.98
CA GLN A 99 -21.48 7.57 -7.70
C GLN A 99 -21.56 7.45 -6.17
N SER A 100 -22.56 8.02 -5.51
CA SER A 100 -22.76 7.78 -4.08
C SER A 100 -22.92 6.27 -3.85
N PRO A 101 -22.15 5.61 -2.96
CA PRO A 101 -22.69 4.42 -2.32
C PRO A 101 -23.90 4.89 -1.49
N ALA A 102 -25.01 4.16 -1.60
CA ALA A 102 -26.32 4.53 -1.08
C ALA A 102 -26.33 5.15 0.34
N ALA A 103 -27.31 6.04 0.54
CA ALA A 103 -27.77 6.65 1.79
C ALA A 103 -26.88 7.73 2.44
N GLN A 104 -27.19 8.98 2.10
CA GLN A 104 -27.27 10.03 3.12
C GLN A 104 -28.17 9.50 4.25
N VAL A 105 -27.59 9.15 5.40
CA VAL A 105 -28.34 9.23 6.66
C VAL A 105 -28.55 10.71 6.95
N PRO A 106 -29.80 11.20 7.08
CA PRO A 106 -30.02 12.60 7.44
C PRO A 106 -29.42 12.84 8.82
N ARG A 107 -28.52 13.83 8.92
CA ARG A 107 -28.08 14.37 10.21
C ARG A 107 -29.32 14.97 10.87
N LEU A 108 -29.87 14.27 11.86
CA LEU A 108 -30.82 14.88 12.78
C LEU A 108 -30.11 16.02 13.52
N PRO A 109 -30.74 17.18 13.71
CA PRO A 109 -30.17 18.24 14.53
C PRO A 109 -30.14 17.76 16.00
N TYR A 110 -28.99 17.93 16.65
CA TYR A 110 -28.88 17.71 18.10
C TYR A 110 -29.76 18.72 18.85
N PRO A 111 -30.49 18.32 19.90
CA PRO A 111 -31.20 19.27 20.74
C PRO A 111 -30.21 20.03 21.64
N THR A 112 -30.51 21.31 21.87
CA THR A 112 -29.92 22.14 22.94
C THR A 112 -30.36 21.67 24.31
#